data_AF-A0A3D5CX93-F1
#
_entry.id   AF-A0A3D5CX93-F1
#
_cell.length_a   1.000
_cell.length_b   1.000
_cell.length_c   1.000
_cell.angle_alpha   90.00
_cell.angle_beta   90.00
_cell.angle_gamma   90.00
#
_symmetry.space_group_name_H-M   'P 1'
#
loop_
_entity.id
_entity.type
_entity.pdbx_description
1 polymer ?
#
loop_
_entity_poly.entity_id
_entity_poly.type
_entity_poly.pdbx_seq_one_letter_code
_entity_poly.pdbx_strand_id
1 'polypeptide(L)' 'MMIDWVDIMGLLSGYLYFFSGSKSDVKTDHALMQKCYDEGLHASTAGLKHTENPYAEGSDEAQAWSRGFWVW' A
#
# COMPACT_ATOMS: atom_id res chain seq x y z
N MET A 1 11.67 -45.96 -18.34
CA MET A 1 11.05 -44.72 -17.83
C MET A 1 11.58 -44.50 -16.43
N MET A 2 12.61 -43.67 -16.30
CA MET A 2 13.14 -43.24 -15.00
C MET A 2 12.63 -41.81 -14.84
N ILE A 3 11.72 -41.59 -13.89
CA ILE A 3 11.27 -40.25 -13.56
C ILE A 3 12.40 -39.64 -12.74
N ASP A 4 13.09 -38.66 -13.33
CA ASP A 4 14.22 -37.99 -12.70
C ASP A 4 13.73 -37.18 -11.50
N TRP A 5 14.20 -37.55 -10.31
CA TRP A 5 13.91 -36.90 -9.02
C TRP A 5 14.22 -35.40 -9.00
N VAL A 6 15.00 -34.92 -9.97
CA VAL A 6 15.34 -33.51 -10.19
C VAL A 6 14.10 -32.67 -10.53
N ASP A 7 13.16 -33.21 -11.31
CA ASP A 7 11.93 -32.49 -11.67
C ASP A 7 10.99 -32.31 -10.47
N ILE A 8 10.95 -33.29 -9.57
CA ILE A 8 10.11 -33.25 -8.36
C ILE A 8 10.63 -32.19 -7.37
N MET A 9 11.95 -32.09 -7.21
CA MET A 9 12.57 -31.10 -6.30
C MET A 9 12.49 -29.67 -6.85
N GLY A 10 12.48 -29.48 -8.18
CA GLY A 10 12.24 -28.19 -8.82
C GLY A 10 10.81 -27.68 -8.59
N LEU A 11 9.82 -28.57 -8.70
CA LEU A 11 8.41 -28.28 -8.47
C LEU A 11 8.12 -27.86 -7.02
N LEU A 12 8.73 -28.55 -6.04
CA LEU A 12 8.57 -28.23 -4.62
C LEU A 12 9.19 -26.88 -4.24
N SER A 13 10.32 -26.52 -4.85
CA SER A 13 10.98 -25.24 -4.60
C SER A 13 10.14 -24.05 -5.09
N GLY A 14 9.51 -24.17 -6.26
CA GLY A 14 8.55 -23.16 -6.76
C GLY A 14 7.30 -23.04 -5.91
N TYR A 15 6.78 -24.16 -5.38
CA TYR A 15 5.61 -24.17 -4.50
C TYR A 15 5.89 -23.49 -3.15
N LEU A 16 7.08 -23.70 -2.58
CA LEU A 16 7.51 -23.04 -1.35
C LEU A 16 7.73 -21.53 -1.53
N TYR A 17 8.22 -21.07 -2.69
CA TYR A 17 8.32 -19.65 -3.01
C TYR A 17 6.95 -18.96 -3.07
N PHE A 18 5.92 -19.66 -3.57
CA PHE A 18 4.56 -19.12 -3.62
C PHE A 18 3.94 -18.93 -2.23
N PHE A 19 4.27 -19.83 -1.29
CA PHE A 19 3.82 -19.74 0.11
C PHE A 19 4.71 -18.85 1.00
N SER A 20 5.98 -18.65 0.63
CA SER A 20 6.89 -17.71 1.31
C SER A 20 6.59 -16.24 0.98
N GLY A 21 5.63 -15.99 0.09
CA GLY A 21 5.00 -14.68 -0.09
C GLY A 21 4.14 -14.31 1.10
N SER A 22 4.71 -14.26 2.30
CA SER A 22 4.21 -13.41 3.38
C SER A 22 4.32 -11.98 2.86
N LYS A 23 3.35 -11.56 2.03
CA LYS A 23 3.05 -10.14 1.87
C LYS A 23 2.93 -9.65 3.30
N SER A 24 3.84 -8.78 3.70
CA SER A 24 3.70 -8.05 4.95
C SER A 24 2.25 -7.61 4.98
N ASP A 25 1.51 -8.12 5.94
CA ASP A 25 0.15 -7.72 6.23
C ASP A 25 0.30 -6.30 6.79
N VAL A 26 0.61 -5.37 5.89
CA VAL A 26 0.55 -3.95 6.18
C VAL A 26 -0.94 -3.75 6.37
N LYS A 27 -1.36 -3.81 7.63
CA LYS A 27 -2.66 -3.35 8.08
C LYS A 27 -2.71 -1.84 7.87
N THR A 28 -2.56 -1.39 6.64
CA THR A 28 -2.96 -0.07 6.22
C THR A 28 -4.45 -0.11 6.33
N ASP A 29 -4.98 0.52 7.38
CA ASP A 29 -6.41 0.64 7.56
C ASP A 29 -6.95 1.45 6.39
N HIS A 30 -7.44 0.75 5.37
CA HIS A 30 -7.88 1.36 4.11
C HIS A 30 -8.98 2.40 4.36
N ALA A 31 -9.79 2.22 5.40
CA ALA A 31 -10.81 3.18 5.80
C ALA A 31 -10.17 4.48 6.33
N LEU A 32 -9.10 4.38 7.10
CA LEU A 32 -8.35 5.54 7.60
C LEU A 32 -7.68 6.30 6.45
N MET A 33 -7.07 5.60 5.50
CA MET A 33 -6.44 6.23 4.33
C MET A 33 -7.46 6.91 3.41
N GLN A 34 -8.61 6.28 3.19
CA GLN A 34 -9.70 6.89 2.41
C GLN A 34 -10.19 8.17 3.09
N LYS A 35 -10.34 8.17 4.42
CA LYS A 35 -10.72 9.36 5.17
C LYS A 35 -9.68 10.48 5.04
N CYS A 36 -8.39 10.16 5.15
CA CYS A 36 -7.32 11.14 4.98
C CYS A 36 -7.34 11.75 3.56
N TYR A 37 -7.60 10.92 2.55
CA TYR A 37 -7.76 11.36 1.17
C TYR A 37 -8.95 12.32 0.99
N ASP A 38 -10.11 11.98 1.55
CA ASP A 38 -11.30 12.83 1.47
C ASP A 38 -11.08 14.17 2.19
N GLU A 39 -10.40 14.16 3.34
CA GLU A 39 -10.00 15.38 4.06
C GLU A 39 -9.05 16.27 3.21
N GLY A 40 -8.13 15.66 2.46
CA GLY A 40 -7.24 16.36 1.53
C GLY A 40 -7.99 17.02 0.37
N LEU A 41 -8.94 16.29 -0.22
CA LEU A 41 -9.80 16.84 -1.28
C LEU A 41 -10.63 18.01 -0.77
N HIS A 42 -11.22 17.88 0.42
CA HIS A 42 -11.96 18.95 1.07
C HIS A 42 -11.09 20.19 1.31
N ALA A 43 -9.86 20.00 1.80
CA ALA A 43 -8.92 21.10 2.03
C ALA A 43 -8.55 21.85 0.75
N SER A 44 -8.34 21.12 -0.36
CA SER A 44 -8.08 21.69 -1.68
C SER A 44 -9.27 22.52 -2.18
N THR A 45 -10.49 21.96 -2.10
CA THR A 45 -11.71 22.69 -2.49
C THR A 45 -12.03 23.89 -1.60
N ALA A 46 -11.58 23.88 -0.35
CA ALA A 46 -11.72 25.00 0.58
C ALA A 46 -10.68 26.12 0.36
N GLY A 47 -9.68 25.90 -0.51
CA GLY A 47 -8.60 26.86 -0.78
C GLY A 47 -7.54 26.94 0.32
N LEU A 48 -7.44 25.90 1.16
CA LEU A 48 -6.35 25.77 2.13
C LEU A 48 -5.03 25.52 1.41
N LYS A 49 -3.92 25.74 2.10
CA LYS A 49 -2.58 25.43 1.57
C LYS A 49 -2.18 24.01 1.94
N HIS A 50 -1.40 23.37 1.07
CA HIS A 50 -0.85 22.03 1.35
C HIS A 50 0.01 22.00 2.63
N THR A 51 0.67 23.09 2.97
CA THR A 51 1.45 23.27 4.21
C THR A 51 0.61 23.19 5.49
N GLU A 52 -0.73 23.24 5.37
CA GLU A 52 -1.67 23.10 6.48
C GLU A 52 -2.11 21.63 6.67
N ASN A 53 -1.39 20.67 6.07
CA ASN A 53 -1.58 19.25 6.30
C ASN A 53 -1.44 18.94 7.82
N PRO A 54 -2.48 18.37 8.46
CA PRO A 54 -2.45 18.08 9.89
C PRO A 54 -1.61 16.85 10.26
N TYR A 55 -1.19 16.04 9.27
CA TYR A 55 -0.46 14.79 9.50
C TYR A 55 1.05 14.99 9.49
N ALA A 56 1.76 14.10 10.18
CA ALA A 56 3.21 14.14 10.27
C ALA A 56 3.86 13.93 8.90
N GLU A 57 4.84 14.77 8.55
CA GLU A 57 5.56 14.64 7.28
C GLU A 57 6.18 13.25 7.12
N GLY A 58 5.96 12.63 5.96
CA GLY A 58 6.45 11.28 5.65
C GLY A 58 5.55 10.14 6.12
N SER A 59 4.48 10.41 6.88
CA SER A 59 3.50 9.39 7.26
C SER A 59 2.61 8.97 6.09
N ASP A 60 2.03 7.78 6.16
CA ASP A 60 1.12 7.27 5.12
C ASP A 60 -0.16 8.11 5.04
N GLU A 61 -0.63 8.63 6.17
CA GLU A 61 -1.77 9.55 6.26
C GLU A 61 -1.46 10.89 5.56
N ALA A 62 -0.26 11.43 5.79
CA ALA A 62 0.18 12.65 5.12
C ALA A 62 0.26 12.45 3.61
N GLN A 63 0.70 11.28 3.15
CA GLN A 63 0.71 10.93 1.74
C GLN A 63 -0.71 10.78 1.17
N ALA A 64 -1.63 10.12 1.89
CA ALA A 64 -3.02 9.96 1.47
C ALA A 64 -3.76 11.31 1.37
N TRP A 65 -3.60 12.17 2.38
CA TRP A 65 -4.14 13.52 2.37
C TRP A 65 -3.56 14.37 1.24
N SER A 66 -2.24 14.31 1.04
CA SER A 66 -1.57 15.03 -0.06
C SER A 66 -2.10 14.56 -1.41
N ARG A 67 -2.29 13.26 -1.60
CA ARG A 67 -2.88 12.72 -2.83
C ARG A 67 -4.28 13.28 -3.08
N GLY A 68 -5.12 13.38 -2.05
CA GLY A 68 -6.45 13.99 -2.19
C GLY A 68 -6.40 15.49 -2.49
N PHE A 69 -5.43 16.20 -1.89
CA PHE A 69 -5.27 17.64 -2.05
C PHE A 69 -4.87 18.07 -3.48
N TRP A 70 -4.00 17.31 -4.15
CA TRP A 70 -3.41 17.66 -5.46
C TRP A 70 -4.19 17.11 -6.67
N VAL A 71 -5.44 16.69 -6.52
CA VAL A 71 -6.27 16.16 -7.63
C VAL A 71 -6.75 17.24 -8.61
N TRP A 72 -6.35 18.51 -8.42
CA TRP A 72 -6.77 19.66 -9.24
C TRP A 72 -5.63 20.32 -10.02
#